data_AF-A0A9D1GW10-F1
#
_entry.id   AF-A0A9D1GW10-F1
#
_cell.length_a   1.000
_cell.length_b   1.000
_cell.length_c   1.000
_cell.angle_alpha   90.00
_cell.angle_beta   90.00
_cell.angle_gamma   90.00
#
_symmetry.space_group_name_H-M   'P 1'
#
loop_
_entity.id
_entity.type
_entity.pdbx_description
1 polymer ?
#
loop_
_entity_poly.entity_id
_entity_poly.type
_entity_poly.pdbx_seq_one_letter_code
_entity_poly.pdbx_strand_id
1 'polypeptide(L)'
;MVRHDRRHGAVPDRAAGGPWRDRSRNGSGTPWPLCTPPGRGGRDRLRGGLVHGDAQPRNAMAVGGSAVWIDFEESCRGPYAWDLACLTTNPDHPVGRVLDSYAEASGTERIPSGVMAHLWALRDLQGITWMLAIRDEREPWFGAEASERLAELLAADDS
;
A
#
# COMPACT_ATOMS: atom_id res chain seq x y z
N MET A 1 -2.66 27.97 39.03
CA MET A 1 -3.67 28.74 38.26
C MET A 1 -2.94 29.77 37.43
N VAL A 2 -2.66 29.45 36.16
CA VAL A 2 -2.14 30.40 35.16
C VAL A 2 -2.88 30.08 33.86
N ARG A 3 -3.69 31.02 33.39
CA ARG A 3 -4.39 30.96 32.11
C ARG A 3 -3.44 31.41 31.01
N HIS A 4 -3.32 30.65 29.93
CA HIS A 4 -2.81 31.17 28.65
C HIS A 4 -3.92 31.13 27.60
N ASP A 5 -4.13 32.34 27.08
CA ASP A 5 -5.16 32.84 26.19
C ASP A 5 -4.96 32.29 24.76
N ARG A 6 -6.03 31.70 24.19
CA ARG A 6 -6.07 31.26 22.79
C ARG A 6 -6.29 32.49 21.91
N ARG A 7 -5.28 32.85 21.11
CA ARG A 7 -5.49 33.80 20.01
C ARG A 7 -5.60 33.05 18.69
N HIS A 8 -6.80 33.11 18.14
CA HIS A 8 -7.14 32.70 16.79
C HIS A 8 -6.37 33.57 15.79
N GLY A 9 -5.46 32.95 15.03
CA GLY A 9 -4.93 33.52 13.79
C GLY A 9 -5.84 33.12 12.63
N ALA A 10 -6.43 34.10 11.96
CA ALA A 10 -7.24 33.89 10.77
C ALA A 10 -6.37 33.35 9.61
N VAL A 11 -6.85 32.27 8.96
CA VAL A 11 -6.25 31.76 7.72
C VAL A 11 -6.74 32.65 6.56
N PRO A 12 -5.85 33.21 5.73
CA PRO A 12 -6.27 34.03 4.61
C PRO A 12 -6.87 33.19 3.49
N ASP A 13 -8.02 33.62 3.02
CA ASP A 13 -8.67 33.16 1.80
C ASP A 13 -7.85 33.61 0.58
N ARG A 14 -7.38 32.64 -0.23
CA ARG A 14 -6.81 32.88 -1.55
C ARG A 14 -7.27 31.81 -2.52
N ALA A 15 -8.50 31.96 -2.99
CA ALA A 15 -8.84 31.67 -4.36
C ALA A 15 -8.08 32.64 -5.29
N ALA A 16 -7.04 32.17 -5.99
CA ALA A 16 -6.52 32.74 -7.23
C ALA A 16 -5.49 31.79 -7.86
N GLY A 17 -5.66 31.49 -9.14
CA GLY A 17 -5.02 30.38 -9.84
C GLY A 17 -3.49 30.46 -9.98
N GLY A 18 -2.86 29.30 -9.87
CA GLY A 18 -1.47 28.99 -10.27
C GLY A 18 -1.44 28.01 -11.45
N PRO A 19 -0.28 27.84 -12.12
CA PRO A 19 -0.19 27.67 -13.57
C PRO A 19 -0.26 26.21 -14.04
N TRP A 20 -1.18 25.41 -13.50
CA TRP A 20 -1.47 24.10 -14.07
C TRP A 20 -2.50 24.27 -15.20
N ARG A 21 -2.04 24.78 -16.34
CA ARG A 21 -2.83 24.72 -17.57
C ARG A 21 -2.97 23.26 -17.97
N ASP A 22 -4.22 22.81 -18.04
CA ASP A 22 -4.64 21.61 -18.75
C ASP A 22 -4.12 21.69 -20.20
N ARG A 23 -3.10 20.86 -20.48
CA ARG A 23 -2.45 20.77 -21.79
C ARG A 23 -3.00 19.58 -22.59
N SER A 24 -4.26 19.19 -22.40
CA SER A 24 -4.86 18.04 -23.08
C SER A 24 -5.71 18.36 -24.31
N ARG A 25 -5.97 19.64 -24.63
CA ARG A 25 -6.93 19.95 -25.72
C ARG A 25 -6.37 20.09 -27.13
N ASN A 26 -5.06 20.24 -27.32
CA ASN A 26 -4.51 20.54 -28.64
C ASN A 26 -3.26 19.70 -28.93
N GLY A 27 -3.45 18.49 -29.43
CA GLY A 27 -2.36 17.68 -29.97
C GLY A 27 -2.87 16.30 -30.35
N SER A 28 -2.70 15.93 -31.61
CA SER A 28 -2.93 14.59 -32.17
C SER A 28 -1.91 13.57 -31.62
N GLY A 29 -1.81 13.47 -30.30
CA GLY A 29 -1.00 12.47 -29.60
C GLY A 29 -1.87 11.24 -29.38
N THR A 30 -1.53 10.15 -30.03
CA THR A 30 -2.09 8.83 -29.73
C THR A 30 -1.98 8.59 -28.21
N PRO A 31 -3.07 8.22 -27.51
CA PRO A 31 -2.97 7.85 -26.10
C PRO A 31 -1.98 6.70 -25.95
N TRP A 32 -1.15 6.74 -24.90
CA TRP A 32 -0.20 5.66 -24.60
C TRP A 32 -0.99 4.34 -24.50
N PRO A 33 -0.65 3.29 -25.28
CA PRO A 33 -1.47 2.09 -25.40
C PRO A 33 -1.56 1.23 -24.11
N LEU A 34 -0.97 1.68 -23.00
CA LEU A 34 -0.86 0.92 -21.75
C LEU A 34 -1.99 1.20 -20.73
N CYS A 35 -2.84 2.19 -20.96
CA CYS A 35 -3.98 2.50 -20.08
C CYS A 35 -5.34 2.21 -20.76
N THR A 36 -5.42 1.10 -21.50
CA THR A 36 -6.74 0.55 -21.84
C THR A 36 -7.09 -0.45 -20.73
N PRO A 37 -8.10 -0.19 -19.88
CA PRO A 37 -8.55 -1.21 -18.93
C PRO A 37 -9.02 -2.43 -19.74
N PRO A 38 -8.44 -3.63 -19.57
CA PRO A 38 -8.94 -4.80 -20.26
C PRO A 38 -10.36 -5.11 -19.75
N GLY A 39 -11.22 -5.52 -20.68
CA GLY A 39 -12.67 -5.56 -20.50
C GLY A 39 -13.18 -6.30 -19.26
N ARG A 40 -14.41 -5.91 -18.86
CA ARG A 40 -15.21 -6.49 -17.78
C ARG A 40 -15.57 -7.95 -18.11
N GLY A 41 -14.65 -8.87 -17.86
CA GLY A 41 -14.83 -10.32 -17.93
C GLY A 41 -14.20 -10.96 -16.70
N GLY A 42 -15.01 -11.65 -15.90
CA GLY A 42 -14.62 -12.19 -14.60
C GLY A 42 -13.51 -13.24 -14.63
N ARG A 43 -13.02 -13.54 -13.41
CA ARG A 43 -12.14 -14.66 -13.00
C ARG A 43 -10.62 -14.51 -13.06
N ASP A 44 -10.06 -13.31 -13.06
CA ASP A 44 -8.63 -13.18 -12.75
C ASP A 44 -8.48 -12.54 -11.35
N ARG A 45 -8.40 -13.42 -10.35
CA ARG A 45 -8.34 -13.09 -8.91
C ARG A 45 -6.97 -12.53 -8.51
N LEU A 46 -6.00 -12.58 -9.41
CA LEU A 46 -4.67 -12.02 -9.28
C LEU A 46 -4.41 -10.98 -10.38
N ARG A 47 -5.46 -10.36 -10.94
CA ARG A 47 -5.32 -9.25 -11.89
C ARG A 47 -4.27 -8.29 -11.39
N GLY A 48 -3.22 -8.16 -12.19
CA GLY A 48 -2.03 -7.41 -11.84
C GLY A 48 -1.96 -6.04 -12.52
N GLY A 49 -1.20 -5.16 -11.91
CA GLY A 49 -0.94 -3.82 -12.39
C GLY A 49 0.20 -3.20 -11.59
N LEU A 50 0.26 -1.87 -11.58
CA LEU A 50 1.19 -1.17 -10.70
C LEU A 50 0.71 -1.31 -9.25
N VAL A 51 1.62 -1.73 -8.38
CA VAL A 51 1.44 -1.79 -6.94
C VAL A 51 2.44 -0.87 -6.25
N HIS A 52 2.09 -0.41 -5.05
CA HIS A 52 3.01 0.36 -4.20
C HIS A 52 4.20 -0.49 -3.76
N GLY A 53 3.97 -1.78 -3.48
CA GLY A 53 4.99 -2.72 -3.01
C GLY A 53 5.09 -2.77 -1.49
N ASP A 54 5.06 -1.61 -0.83
CA ASP A 54 5.04 -1.49 0.64
C ASP A 54 3.89 -0.62 1.18
N ALA A 55 2.64 -0.93 0.79
CA ALA A 55 1.45 -0.14 1.14
C ALA A 55 1.04 -0.26 2.63
N GLN A 56 1.91 0.13 3.55
CA GLN A 56 1.65 0.11 4.99
C GLN A 56 1.13 1.48 5.48
N PRO A 57 0.38 1.56 6.60
CA PRO A 57 -0.13 2.85 7.08
C PRO A 57 0.94 3.90 7.36
N ARG A 58 2.17 3.50 7.72
CA ARG A 58 3.29 4.43 7.91
C ARG A 58 3.69 5.15 6.63
N ASN A 59 3.39 4.58 5.47
CA ASN A 59 3.67 5.12 4.14
C ASN A 59 2.46 5.89 3.57
N ALA A 60 1.43 6.15 4.40
CA ALA A 60 0.30 6.99 4.07
C ALA A 60 0.30 8.26 4.92
N MET A 61 0.15 9.42 4.28
CA MET A 61 -0.03 10.70 4.97
C MET A 61 -1.44 11.23 4.78
N ALA A 62 -2.04 11.72 5.88
CA ALA A 62 -3.32 12.41 5.82
C ALA A 62 -3.10 13.89 5.44
N VAL A 63 -3.59 14.29 4.27
CA VAL A 63 -3.49 15.66 3.74
C VAL A 63 -4.86 16.13 3.27
N GLY A 64 -5.38 17.20 3.88
CA GLY A 64 -6.64 17.81 3.44
C GLY A 64 -7.85 16.87 3.43
N GLY A 65 -7.91 15.91 4.36
CA GLY A 65 -8.99 14.92 4.43
C GLY A 65 -8.84 13.74 3.46
N SER A 66 -7.73 13.66 2.73
CA SER A 66 -7.37 12.54 1.84
C SER A 66 -6.11 11.84 2.34
N ALA A 67 -5.91 10.59 1.94
CA ALA A 67 -4.66 9.88 2.13
C ALA A 67 -3.81 9.99 0.86
N VAL A 68 -2.51 10.27 1.01
CA VAL A 68 -1.52 10.22 -0.06
C VAL A 68 -0.44 9.20 0.30
N TRP A 69 -0.06 8.37 -0.67
CA TRP A 69 1.04 7.43 -0.52
C TRP A 69 2.39 8.13 -0.70
N ILE A 70 3.38 7.68 0.06
CA ILE A 70 4.79 8.05 -0.04
C ILE A 70 5.63 6.79 -0.09
N ASP A 71 6.92 6.91 -0.39
CA ASP A 71 7.87 5.79 -0.31
C ASP A 71 7.64 4.68 -1.37
N PHE A 72 7.83 5.06 -2.65
CA PHE A 72 7.54 4.23 -3.83
C PHE A 72 8.73 3.36 -4.29
N GLU A 73 9.73 3.13 -3.44
CA GLU A 73 10.94 2.39 -3.80
C GLU A 73 10.70 0.90 -4.08
N GLU A 74 9.63 0.33 -3.53
CA GLU A 74 9.19 -1.05 -3.80
C GLU A 74 8.14 -1.16 -4.92
N SER A 75 7.79 -0.03 -5.57
CA SER A 75 6.72 -0.02 -6.57
C SER A 75 7.10 -0.79 -7.82
N CYS A 76 6.24 -1.73 -8.20
CA CYS A 76 6.49 -2.66 -9.29
C CYS A 76 5.19 -3.12 -9.95
N ARG A 77 5.30 -4.06 -10.91
CA ARG A 77 4.12 -4.75 -11.45
C ARG A 77 3.87 -6.00 -10.63
N GLY A 78 2.66 -6.14 -10.10
CA GLY A 78 2.26 -7.27 -9.26
C GLY A 78 0.74 -7.39 -9.12
N PRO A 79 0.25 -8.41 -8.41
CA PRO A 79 -1.17 -8.55 -8.11
C PRO A 79 -1.61 -7.43 -7.17
N TYR A 80 -2.74 -6.76 -7.44
CA TYR A 80 -3.21 -5.69 -6.53
C TYR A 80 -3.45 -6.16 -5.10
N ALA A 81 -3.75 -7.44 -4.92
CA ALA A 81 -3.89 -8.06 -3.61
C ALA A 81 -2.60 -8.02 -2.77
N TRP A 82 -1.43 -7.79 -3.39
CA TRP A 82 -0.17 -7.57 -2.69
C TRP A 82 -0.24 -6.36 -1.75
N ASP A 83 -0.71 -5.21 -2.25
CA ASP A 83 -0.82 -4.00 -1.42
C ASP A 83 -1.84 -4.19 -0.29
N LEU A 84 -2.88 -5.01 -0.49
CA LEU A 84 -3.80 -5.38 0.59
C LEU A 84 -3.13 -6.21 1.67
N ALA A 85 -2.23 -7.12 1.30
CA ALA A 85 -1.46 -7.90 2.28
C ALA A 85 -0.51 -7.00 3.07
N CYS A 86 0.20 -6.07 2.41
CA CYS A 86 1.03 -5.06 3.09
C CYS A 86 0.20 -4.21 4.07
N LEU A 87 -0.98 -3.76 3.65
CA LEU A 87 -1.87 -2.93 4.48
C LEU A 87 -2.44 -3.69 5.68
N THR A 88 -2.56 -5.01 5.59
CA THR A 88 -3.22 -5.87 6.60
C THR A 88 -2.24 -6.74 7.39
N THR A 89 -0.93 -6.51 7.28
CA THR A 89 0.09 -7.29 8.01
C THR A 89 0.04 -7.07 9.53
N ASN A 90 -0.48 -5.92 9.99
CA ASN A 90 -0.67 -5.68 11.42
C ASN A 90 -1.94 -6.42 11.91
N PRO A 91 -1.84 -7.33 12.90
CA PRO A 91 -2.98 -8.09 13.42
C PRO A 91 -4.08 -7.23 14.06
N ASP A 92 -3.75 -6.00 14.50
CA ASP A 92 -4.72 -5.06 15.06
C ASP A 92 -5.61 -4.40 14.00
N HIS A 93 -5.28 -4.54 12.71
CA HIS A 93 -6.07 -3.95 11.64
C HIS A 93 -7.37 -4.74 11.40
N PRO A 94 -8.49 -4.05 11.13
CA PRO A 94 -9.75 -4.71 10.81
C PRO A 94 -9.72 -5.27 9.39
N VAL A 95 -9.00 -6.39 9.18
CA VAL A 95 -8.73 -7.01 7.87
C VAL A 95 -10.00 -7.14 7.04
N GLY A 96 -11.09 -7.63 7.64
CA GLY A 96 -12.36 -7.79 6.93
C GLY A 96 -12.88 -6.48 6.34
N ARG A 97 -12.87 -5.40 7.14
CA ARG A 97 -13.30 -4.06 6.69
C ARG A 97 -12.41 -3.55 5.56
N VAL A 98 -11.09 -3.77 5.62
CA VAL A 98 -10.17 -3.34 4.56
C VAL A 98 -10.50 -4.04 3.24
N LEU A 99 -10.67 -5.37 3.28
CA LEU A 99 -10.97 -6.16 2.09
C LEU A 99 -12.35 -5.82 1.51
N ASP A 100 -13.36 -5.63 2.36
CA ASP A 100 -14.71 -5.23 1.95
C ASP A 100 -14.70 -3.83 1.30
N SER A 101 -14.00 -2.86 1.92
CA SER A 101 -13.91 -1.49 1.40
C SER A 101 -13.19 -1.45 0.06
N TYR A 102 -12.13 -2.25 -0.11
CA TYR A 102 -11.41 -2.34 -1.38
C TYR A 102 -12.30 -2.94 -2.49
N ALA A 103 -13.01 -4.03 -2.18
CA ALA A 103 -13.94 -4.67 -3.13
C ALA A 103 -15.03 -3.70 -3.60
N GLU A 104 -15.64 -2.97 -2.65
CA GLU A 104 -16.64 -1.95 -2.95
C GLU A 104 -16.08 -0.82 -3.83
N ALA A 105 -14.94 -0.24 -3.45
CA ALA A 105 -14.35 0.88 -4.17
C ALA A 105 -13.84 0.53 -5.58
N SER A 106 -13.31 -0.68 -5.75
CA SER A 106 -12.76 -1.15 -7.04
C SER A 106 -13.81 -1.83 -7.93
N GLY A 107 -14.99 -2.16 -7.39
CA GLY A 107 -16.01 -2.94 -8.08
C GLY A 107 -15.59 -4.39 -8.35
N THR A 108 -14.65 -4.94 -7.56
CA THR A 108 -14.20 -6.34 -7.66
C THR A 108 -14.82 -7.21 -6.58
N GLU A 109 -14.70 -8.53 -6.73
CA GLU A 109 -14.99 -9.46 -5.63
C GLU A 109 -13.95 -9.29 -4.52
N ARG A 110 -14.37 -9.55 -3.28
CA ARG A 110 -13.46 -9.64 -2.13
C ARG A 110 -12.43 -10.75 -2.35
N ILE A 111 -11.17 -10.46 -2.01
CA ILE A 111 -10.11 -11.47 -2.03
C ILE A 111 -10.40 -12.56 -0.99
N PRO A 112 -10.42 -13.86 -1.37
CA PRO A 112 -10.66 -14.94 -0.43
C PRO A 112 -9.59 -15.03 0.66
N SER A 113 -9.98 -15.44 1.87
CA SER A 113 -9.06 -15.60 3.01
C SER A 113 -7.90 -16.54 2.72
N GLY A 114 -8.14 -17.65 2.01
CA GLY A 114 -7.08 -18.58 1.61
C GLY A 114 -6.02 -17.92 0.72
N VAL A 115 -6.40 -17.00 -0.18
CA VAL A 115 -5.43 -16.25 -1.00
C VAL A 115 -4.67 -15.24 -0.14
N MET A 116 -5.35 -14.56 0.79
CA MET A 116 -4.71 -13.62 1.72
C MET A 116 -3.67 -14.32 2.60
N ALA A 117 -3.93 -15.54 3.06
CA ALA A 117 -2.97 -16.32 3.86
C ALA A 117 -1.63 -16.50 3.12
N HIS A 118 -1.67 -16.87 1.84
CA HIS A 118 -0.46 -16.97 1.02
C HIS A 118 0.23 -15.62 0.83
N LEU A 119 -0.53 -14.55 0.62
CA LEU A 119 0.05 -13.21 0.43
C LEU A 119 0.69 -12.67 1.71
N TRP A 120 0.14 -12.98 2.89
CA TRP A 120 0.78 -12.64 4.17
C TRP A 120 2.07 -13.44 4.36
N ALA A 121 2.07 -14.74 4.10
CA ALA A 121 3.28 -15.56 4.14
C ALA A 121 4.38 -15.00 3.20
N LEU A 122 4.01 -14.59 1.98
CA LEU A 122 4.94 -13.95 1.05
C LEU A 122 5.41 -12.57 1.55
N ARG A 123 4.53 -11.80 2.21
CA ARG A 123 4.90 -10.50 2.80
C ARG A 123 5.88 -10.66 3.96
N ASP A 124 5.70 -11.69 4.79
CA ASP A 124 6.64 -12.05 5.84
C ASP A 124 7.98 -12.47 5.25
N LEU A 125 7.99 -13.33 4.23
CA LEU A 125 9.21 -13.73 3.54
C LEU A 125 9.96 -12.52 2.95
N GLN A 126 9.24 -11.57 2.34
CA GLN A 126 9.84 -10.33 1.84
C GLN A 126 10.50 -9.53 2.98
N GLY A 127 9.81 -9.37 4.11
CA GLY A 127 10.33 -8.66 5.28
C GLY A 127 11.58 -9.33 5.86
N ILE A 128 11.53 -10.66 6.02
CA ILE A 128 12.67 -11.49 6.45
C ILE A 128 13.86 -11.30 5.51
N THR A 129 13.64 -11.38 4.20
CA THR A 129 14.70 -11.24 3.19
C THR A 129 15.36 -9.87 3.29
N TRP A 130 14.57 -8.80 3.44
CA TRP A 130 15.09 -7.46 3.66
C TRP A 130 15.89 -7.37 4.97
N MET A 131 15.38 -7.93 6.06
CA MET A 131 16.07 -7.91 7.35
C MET A 131 17.43 -8.62 7.27
N LEU A 132 17.48 -9.77 6.60
CA LEU A 132 18.71 -10.53 6.37
C LEU A 132 19.70 -9.79 5.47
N ALA A 133 19.21 -9.01 4.50
CA ALA A 133 20.05 -8.27 3.54
C ALA A 133 20.79 -7.11 4.20
N ILE A 134 20.17 -6.43 5.17
CA ILE A 134 20.77 -5.26 5.85
C ILE A 134 21.28 -5.57 7.26
N ARG A 135 21.28 -6.83 7.69
CA ARG A 135 21.58 -7.22 9.09
C ARG A 135 22.95 -6.73 9.58
N ASP A 136 23.94 -6.67 8.69
CA ASP A 136 25.31 -6.26 9.03
C ASP A 136 25.42 -4.72 9.20
N GLU A 137 24.41 -3.96 8.76
CA GLU A 137 24.28 -2.51 8.94
C GLU A 137 23.40 -2.14 10.14
N ARG A 138 22.88 -3.15 10.85
CA ARG A 138 21.94 -3.02 11.96
C ARG A 138 22.48 -3.71 13.21
N GLU A 139 21.73 -3.57 14.29
CA GLU A 139 22.04 -4.25 15.55
C GLU A 139 21.91 -5.79 15.41
N PRO A 140 22.72 -6.59 16.12
CA PRO A 140 22.73 -8.06 15.97
C PRO A 140 21.38 -8.75 16.17
N TRP A 141 20.50 -8.19 17.01
CA TRP A 141 19.16 -8.73 17.23
C TRP A 141 18.31 -8.76 15.96
N PHE A 142 18.60 -7.86 15.01
CA PHE A 142 17.86 -7.74 13.76
C PHE A 142 18.02 -8.98 12.87
N GLY A 143 19.24 -9.51 12.75
CA GLY A 143 19.50 -10.76 12.04
C GLY A 143 18.97 -11.99 12.77
N ALA A 144 19.01 -11.98 14.11
CA ALA A 144 18.47 -13.06 14.94
C ALA A 144 16.95 -13.17 14.80
N GLU A 145 16.23 -12.05 14.89
CA GLU A 145 14.79 -11.98 14.68
C GLU A 145 14.39 -12.45 13.28
N ALA A 146 15.12 -12.02 12.24
CA ALA A 146 14.85 -12.47 10.87
C ALA A 146 15.00 -13.99 10.71
N SER A 147 16.00 -14.58 11.39
CA SER A 147 16.26 -16.02 11.35
C SER A 147 15.17 -16.81 12.09
N GLU A 148 14.70 -16.30 13.23
CA GLU A 148 13.59 -16.89 14.00
C GLU A 148 12.30 -16.87 13.19
N ARG A 149 11.93 -15.71 12.63
CA ARG A 149 10.74 -15.56 11.78
C ARG A 149 10.80 -16.45 10.53
N LEU A 150 11.97 -16.65 9.94
CA LEU A 150 12.14 -17.57 8.81
C LEU A 150 11.88 -19.03 9.23
N ALA A 151 12.39 -19.43 10.39
CA ALA A 151 12.17 -20.78 10.91
C ALA A 151 10.68 -21.04 11.21
N GLU A 152 9.98 -20.06 11.78
CA GLU A 152 8.54 -20.12 12.02
C GLU A 152 7.75 -20.24 10.72
N LEU A 153 8.09 -19.44 9.71
CA LEU A 153 7.42 -19.46 8.41
C LEU A 153 7.58 -20.82 7.70
N LEU A 154 8.78 -21.41 7.76
CA LEU A 154 9.05 -22.73 7.19
C LEU A 154 8.30 -23.84 7.95
N ALA A 155 8.22 -23.76 9.27
CA ALA A 155 7.50 -24.75 10.08
C ALA A 155 5.97 -24.73 9.85
N ALA A 156 5.42 -23.59 9.44
CA ALA A 156 3.99 -23.44 9.13
C ALA A 156 3.59 -24.02 7.75
N ASP A 157 4.55 -24.28 6.85
CA ASP A 157 4.29 -24.91 5.54
C ASP A 157 4.25 -26.45 5.64
N ASP A 158 4.85 -27.02 6.69
CA ASP A 158 4.89 -28.47 6.96
C ASP A 158 3.61 -29.02 7.65
N SER A 159 2.63 -28.16 7.96
CA SER A 159 1.40 -28.48 8.71
C SER A 159 0.12 -28.41 7.89
#